data_AF-A0A7W7W968-F1
#
_entry.id   AF-A0A7W7W968-F1
#
_cell.length_a   1.000
_cell.length_b   1.000
_cell.length_c   1.000
_cell.angle_alpha   90.00
_cell.angle_beta   90.00
_cell.angle_gamma   90.00
#
_symmetry.space_group_name_H-M   'P 1'
#
loop_
_entity.id
_entity.type
_entity.pdbx_description
1 polymer ?
#
loop_
_entity_poly.entity_id
_entity_poly.type
_entity_poly.pdbx_seq_one_letter_code
_entity_poly.pdbx_strand_id
1 'polypeptide(L)'
;MSSGFEIDPESMNQDASRMRVHGEDYAAAVQRLRERGPGGACWGDTGLIGTFAGAYAECSRVGVEALTGLHTVIGTTGGCMASTAGSLHGTETLIQQDVQKLHGGSDRRWV
;
A
#
# COMPACT_ATOMS: atom_id res chain seq x y z
N MET A 1 12.08 -31.82 6.12
CA MET A 1 12.03 -30.93 4.94
C MET A 1 10.74 -30.14 4.98
N SER A 2 10.83 -28.84 5.22
CA SER A 2 10.00 -27.77 4.65
C SER A 2 10.47 -26.50 5.37
N SER A 3 11.37 -25.72 4.76
CA SER A 3 11.56 -24.33 5.18
C SER A 3 10.32 -23.57 4.69
N GLY A 4 9.19 -23.80 5.35
CA GLY A 4 8.00 -22.99 5.14
C GLY A 4 8.37 -21.56 5.50
N PHE A 5 8.09 -20.61 4.61
CA PHE A 5 8.09 -19.20 4.97
C PHE A 5 7.17 -19.03 6.17
N GLU A 6 7.74 -18.81 7.35
CA GLU A 6 6.99 -18.41 8.52
C GLU A 6 6.52 -16.97 8.26
N ILE A 7 5.28 -16.82 7.84
CA ILE A 7 4.65 -15.53 7.64
C ILE A 7 4.09 -15.11 8.99
N ASP A 8 4.77 -14.19 9.66
CA ASP A 8 4.28 -13.54 10.88
C ASP A 8 3.14 -12.57 10.52
N PRO A 9 1.88 -12.87 10.91
CA PRO A 9 0.73 -12.02 10.62
C PRO A 9 0.82 -10.65 11.33
N GLU A 10 1.53 -10.55 12.45
CA GLU A 10 1.71 -9.30 13.17
C GLU A 10 2.66 -8.37 12.39
N SER A 11 3.83 -8.87 12.01
CA SER A 11 4.76 -8.13 11.12
C SER A 11 4.06 -7.70 9.83
N MET A 12 3.26 -8.57 9.23
CA MET A 12 2.56 -8.24 7.97
C MET A 12 1.48 -7.16 8.17
N ASN A 13 0.78 -7.13 9.31
CA ASN A 13 -0.13 -6.05 9.66
C ASN A 13 0.59 -4.73 9.93
N GLN A 14 1.74 -4.77 10.60
CA GLN A 14 2.56 -3.58 10.81
C GLN A 14 3.04 -2.99 9.48
N ASP A 15 3.51 -3.83 8.56
CA ASP A 15 3.95 -3.37 7.25
C ASP A 15 2.79 -2.89 6.38
N ALA A 16 1.60 -3.50 6.49
CA ALA A 16 0.39 -3.00 5.83
C ALA A 16 0.02 -1.59 6.33
N SER A 17 0.11 -1.36 7.64
CA SER A 17 -0.14 -0.06 8.25
C SER A 17 0.87 1.00 7.78
N ARG A 18 2.16 0.65 7.76
CA ARG A 18 3.23 1.51 7.22
C ARG A 18 3.00 1.86 5.76
N MET A 19 2.60 0.89 4.94
CA MET A 19 2.30 1.10 3.52
C MET A 19 1.11 2.05 3.34
N ARG A 20 0.09 1.94 4.20
CA ARG A 20 -1.08 2.84 4.18
C ARG A 20 -0.68 4.29 4.50
N VAL A 21 0.08 4.49 5.58
CA VAL A 21 0.60 5.82 5.97
C VAL A 21 1.49 6.39 4.87
N HIS A 22 2.41 5.59 4.33
CA HIS A 22 3.27 6.02 3.24
C HIS A 22 2.47 6.40 1.99
N GLY A 23 1.41 5.64 1.69
CA GLY A 23 0.47 5.96 0.63
C GLY A 23 -0.17 7.34 0.85
N GLU A 24 -0.70 7.60 2.04
CA GLU A 24 -1.32 8.89 2.40
C GLU A 24 -0.32 10.06 2.27
N ASP A 25 0.90 9.90 2.78
CA ASP A 25 1.97 10.90 2.67
C ASP A 25 2.34 11.18 1.21
N TYR A 26 2.46 10.12 0.41
CA TYR A 26 2.76 10.19 -1.01
C TYR A 26 1.62 10.91 -1.78
N ALA A 27 0.35 10.60 -1.49
CA ALA A 27 -0.78 11.32 -2.07
C ALA A 27 -0.74 12.81 -1.74
N ALA A 28 -0.48 13.14 -0.48
CA ALA A 28 -0.37 14.53 -0.06
C ALA A 28 0.80 15.26 -0.76
N ALA A 29 1.92 14.58 -1.01
CA ALA A 29 3.03 15.15 -1.77
C ALA A 29 2.67 15.39 -3.24
N VAL A 30 2.01 14.44 -3.90
CA VAL A 30 1.55 14.58 -5.29
C VAL A 30 0.50 15.68 -5.43
N GLN A 31 -0.41 15.80 -4.47
CA GLN A 31 -1.41 16.87 -4.44
C GLN A 31 -0.76 18.25 -4.33
N ARG A 32 0.24 18.42 -3.46
CA ARG A 32 1.01 19.67 -3.37
C ARG A 32 1.75 19.99 -4.66
N LEU A 33 2.28 18.98 -5.37
CA LEU A 33 2.90 19.16 -6.68
C LEU A 33 1.89 19.62 -7.73
N ARG A 34 0.66 19.08 -7.73
CA ARG A 34 -0.44 19.54 -8.61
C ARG A 34 -0.81 20.98 -8.34
N GLU A 35 -1.01 21.34 -7.08
CA GLU A 35 -1.41 22.68 -6.65
C GLU A 35 -0.34 23.74 -6.96
N ARG A 36 0.94 23.38 -6.82
CA ARG A 36 2.05 24.24 -7.23
C ARG A 36 2.06 24.51 -8.75
N GLY A 37 1.48 23.61 -9.53
CA GLY A 37 1.48 23.67 -10.98
C GLY A 37 2.88 23.50 -11.59
N PRO A 38 2.99 23.56 -12.93
CA PRO A 38 4.24 23.30 -13.66
C PRO A 38 5.34 24.33 -13.44
N GLY A 39 5.22 25.29 -12.51
CA GLY A 39 6.22 26.32 -12.28
C GLY A 39 6.49 27.24 -13.47
N GLY A 40 5.72 27.14 -14.57
CA GLY A 40 5.90 27.92 -15.81
C GLY A 40 5.82 29.43 -15.58
N ALA A 41 5.03 29.88 -14.60
CA ALA A 41 4.95 31.28 -14.19
C ALA A 41 6.29 31.84 -13.65
N CYS A 42 7.18 30.98 -13.14
CA CYS A 42 8.52 31.39 -12.70
C CYS A 42 9.45 31.77 -13.85
N TRP A 43 9.09 31.43 -15.10
CA TRP A 43 9.93 31.66 -16.27
C TRP A 43 9.61 32.97 -17.00
N GLY A 44 8.59 33.72 -16.56
CA GLY A 44 8.24 35.05 -17.11
C GLY A 44 7.66 35.01 -18.53
N ASP A 45 7.22 36.18 -19.01
CA ASP A 45 6.71 36.38 -20.37
C ASP A 45 7.85 36.29 -21.40
N THR A 46 8.26 35.07 -21.73
CA THR A 46 9.46 34.84 -22.52
C THR A 46 9.12 34.30 -23.89
N GLY A 47 9.28 35.12 -24.93
CA GLY A 47 9.12 34.74 -26.34
C GLY A 47 9.79 33.41 -26.71
N LEU A 48 11.10 33.41 -27.02
CA LEU A 48 11.79 32.20 -27.52
C LEU A 48 11.86 31.04 -26.50
N ILE A 49 11.78 31.34 -25.20
CA ILE A 49 11.81 30.33 -24.13
C ILE A 49 10.41 29.74 -23.85
N GLY A 50 9.34 30.39 -24.30
CA GLY A 50 7.96 29.97 -24.09
C GLY A 50 7.66 28.58 -24.65
N THR A 51 8.30 28.19 -25.77
CA THR A 51 8.16 26.83 -26.32
C THR A 51 8.76 25.78 -25.40
N PHE A 52 9.91 26.07 -24.77
CA PHE A 52 10.53 25.18 -23.79
C PHE A 52 9.77 25.17 -22.47
N ALA A 53 9.23 26.31 -22.03
CA ALA A 53 8.39 26.40 -20.85
C ALA A 53 7.08 25.60 -21.03
N GLY A 54 6.49 25.64 -22.22
CA GLY A 54 5.32 24.83 -22.58
C GLY A 54 5.62 23.33 -22.58
N ALA A 55 6.72 22.91 -23.21
CA ALA A 55 7.15 21.51 -23.18
C ALA A 55 7.45 21.02 -21.75
N TYR A 56 8.13 21.84 -20.95
CA TYR A 56 8.39 21.55 -19.53
C TYR A 56 7.10 21.43 -18.72
N ALA A 57 6.12 22.30 -18.97
CA ALA A 57 4.84 22.26 -18.30
C ALA A 57 4.07 20.98 -18.63
N GLU A 58 4.07 20.55 -19.89
CA GLU A 58 3.43 19.32 -20.31
C GLU A 58 4.13 18.09 -19.74
N CYS A 59 5.46 18.04 -19.77
CA CYS A 59 6.23 16.96 -19.13
C CYS A 59 5.97 16.89 -17.62
N SER A 60 5.88 18.04 -16.94
CA SER A 60 5.56 18.11 -15.52
C SER A 60 4.15 17.61 -15.24
N ARG A 61 3.18 17.95 -16.09
CA ARG A 61 1.79 17.48 -15.99
C ARG A 61 1.72 15.96 -16.13
N VAL A 62 2.33 15.40 -17.17
CA VAL A 62 2.39 13.95 -17.42
C VAL A 62 3.10 13.23 -16.27
N GLY A 63 4.20 13.78 -15.77
CA GLY A 63 4.93 13.22 -14.63
C GLY A 63 4.06 13.15 -13.37
N VAL A 64 3.35 14.22 -13.05
CA VAL A 64 2.44 14.27 -11.88
C VAL A 64 1.25 13.33 -12.05
N GLU A 65 0.73 13.16 -13.27
CA GLU A 65 -0.32 12.19 -13.58
C GLU A 65 0.16 10.75 -13.37
N ALA A 66 1.36 10.41 -13.87
CA ALA A 66 1.99 9.12 -13.63
C ALA A 66 2.23 8.84 -12.14
N LEU A 67 2.72 9.85 -11.39
CA LEU A 67 2.90 9.75 -9.94
C LEU A 67 1.58 9.47 -9.22
N THR A 68 0.46 10.00 -9.70
CA THR A 68 -0.86 9.75 -9.11
C THR A 68 -1.25 8.27 -9.19
N GLY A 69 -0.92 7.59 -10.29
CA GLY A 69 -1.17 6.16 -10.45
C GLY A 69 -0.44 5.31 -9.41
N LEU A 70 0.78 5.71 -9.03
CA LEU A 70 1.57 4.98 -8.04
C LEU A 70 0.95 5.01 -6.63
N HIS A 71 0.27 6.10 -6.25
CA HIS A 71 -0.43 6.17 -4.97
C HIS A 71 -1.48 5.05 -4.83
N THR A 72 -2.29 4.85 -5.88
CA THR A 72 -3.34 3.82 -5.92
C THR A 72 -2.74 2.42 -5.74
N VAL A 73 -1.59 2.16 -6.37
CA VAL A 73 -0.89 0.86 -6.24
C VAL A 73 -0.41 0.66 -4.81
N ILE A 74 0.25 1.66 -4.21
CA ILE A 74 0.73 1.60 -2.81
C ILE A 74 -0.43 1.31 -1.85
N GLY A 75 -1.56 2.01 -1.99
CA GLY A 75 -2.74 1.78 -1.17
C GLY A 75 -3.34 0.38 -1.35
N THR A 76 -3.42 -0.10 -2.60
CA THR A 76 -3.92 -1.44 -2.92
C THR A 76 -3.03 -2.53 -2.34
N THR A 77 -1.71 -2.39 -2.46
CA THR A 77 -0.73 -3.33 -1.86
C THR A 77 -0.90 -3.41 -0.35
N GLY A 78 -1.00 -2.27 0.34
CA GLY A 78 -1.24 -2.26 1.79
C GLY A 78 -2.57 -2.94 2.17
N GLY A 79 -3.64 -2.68 1.40
CA GLY A 79 -4.94 -3.33 1.60
C GLY A 79 -4.88 -4.85 1.41
N CYS A 80 -4.18 -5.33 0.37
CA CYS A 80 -3.98 -6.76 0.15
C CYS A 80 -3.23 -7.42 1.30
N MET A 81 -2.16 -6.78 1.81
CA MET A 81 -1.39 -7.31 2.94
C MET A 81 -2.23 -7.44 4.22
N ALA A 82 -3.04 -6.43 4.55
CA ALA A 82 -3.95 -6.48 5.70
C ALA A 82 -5.00 -7.61 5.55
N SER A 83 -5.54 -7.79 4.34
CA SER A 83 -6.49 -8.87 4.04
C SER A 83 -5.85 -10.26 4.21
N THR A 84 -4.62 -10.44 3.72
CA THR A 84 -3.88 -11.69 3.90
C THR A 84 -3.59 -11.97 5.37
N ALA A 85 -3.22 -10.95 6.15
CA ALA A 85 -2.92 -11.10 7.58
C ALA A 85 -4.17 -11.51 8.36
N GLY A 86 -5.31 -10.88 8.08
CA GLY A 86 -6.60 -11.27 8.66
C GLY A 86 -7.01 -12.70 8.29
N SER A 87 -6.77 -13.12 7.04
CA SER A 87 -7.06 -14.48 6.58
C SER A 87 -6.20 -15.53 7.28
N LEU A 88 -4.90 -15.25 7.49
CA LEU A 88 -4.00 -16.13 8.23
C LEU A 88 -4.45 -16.29 9.69
N HIS A 89 -4.75 -15.17 10.36
CA HIS A 89 -5.21 -15.20 11.75
C HIS A 89 -6.53 -15.96 11.92
N GLY A 90 -7.48 -15.76 11.00
CA GLY A 90 -8.74 -16.51 10.98
C GLY A 90 -8.52 -18.01 10.79
N THR A 91 -7.61 -18.39 9.88
CA THR A 91 -7.26 -19.80 9.64
C THR A 91 -6.61 -20.43 10.87
N GLU A 92 -5.68 -19.73 11.52
CA GLU A 92 -5.03 -20.21 12.74
C GLU A 92 -6.02 -20.40 13.89
N THR A 93 -6.96 -19.47 14.05
CA THR A 93 -8.02 -19.57 15.07
C THR A 93 -8.91 -20.80 14.84
N LEU A 94 -9.28 -21.08 13.60
CA LEU A 94 -10.07 -22.27 13.24
C LEU A 94 -9.30 -23.56 13.55
N ILE A 95 -8.00 -23.60 13.20
CA ILE A 95 -7.13 -24.74 13.49
C ILE A 95 -7.03 -24.97 15.01
N GLN A 96 -6.79 -23.91 15.80
CA GLN A 96 -6.72 -24.01 17.26
C GLN A 96 -8.03 -24.51 17.87
N GLN A 97 -9.18 -24.04 17.38
CA GLN A 97 -10.48 -24.52 17.84
C GLN A 97 -10.69 -26.00 17.52
N ASP A 98 -10.31 -26.46 16.34
CA ASP A 98 -10.46 -27.87 15.96
C ASP A 98 -9.48 -28.76 16.74
N VAL A 99 -8.25 -28.31 16.96
CA VAL A 99 -7.29 -29.00 17.85
C VAL A 99 -7.86 -29.11 19.27
N GLN A 100 -8.43 -28.05 19.83
CA GLN A 100 -9.05 -28.08 21.16
C GLN A 100 -10.26 -29.03 21.23
N LYS A 101 -11.11 -29.05 20.19
CA LYS A 101 -12.25 -30.00 20.11
C LYS A 101 -11.78 -31.45 20.06
N LEU A 102 -10.69 -31.74 19.34
CA LEU A 102 -10.11 -33.08 19.27
C LEU A 102 -9.55 -33.52 20.62
N HIS A 103 -8.83 -32.64 21.32
CA HIS A 103 -8.28 -32.95 22.66
C HIS A 103 -9.39 -33.07 23.73
N GLY A 104 -10.37 -32.17 23.74
CA GLY A 104 -11.52 -32.22 24.67
C GLY A 104 -12.58 -33.28 24.35
N GLY A 105 -12.55 -33.84 23.14
CA GLY A 105 -13.37 -34.98 22.71
C GLY A 105 -12.71 -36.34 22.96
N SER A 106 -11.38 -36.39 23.05
CA SER A 106 -10.63 -37.59 23.40
C SER A 106 -10.81 -37.98 24.88
N ASP A 107 -11.07 -36.99 25.75
CA ASP A 107 -11.21 -37.19 27.20
C ASP A 107 -12.61 -37.71 27.62
N ARG A 108 -13.59 -37.72 26.70
CA ARG A 108 -14.97 -38.15 26.95
C ARG A 108 -15.34 -39.51 26.35
N ARG A 109 -14.38 -40.27 25.83
CA ARG A 109 -14.63 -41.53 25.10
C ARG A 109 -14.37 -42.80 25.90
N TRP A 110 -13.97 -42.71 27.18
CA TRP A 110 -13.59 -43.87 28.01
C TRP A 110 -14.35 -44.01 29.34
N VAL A 111 -15.61 -43.56 29.40
CA VAL A 111 -16.50 -43.86 30.55
C VAL A 111 -17.79 -44.51 30.05
#